data_AF-A0A822EZW7-F1
#
_entry.id   AF-A0A822EZW7-F1
#
_cell.length_a   1.000
_cell.length_b   1.000
_cell.length_c   1.000
_cell.angle_alpha   90.00
_cell.angle_beta   90.00
_cell.angle_gamma   90.00
#
_symmetry.space_group_name_H-M   'P 1'
#
loop_
_entity.id
_entity.type
_entity.pdbx_description
1 polymer ?
#
loop_
_entity_poly.entity_id
_entity_poly.type
_entity_poly.pdbx_seq_one_letter_code
_entity_poly.pdbx_strand_id
1 'polypeptide(L)'
;VRIIKTILAIRNIPRRNNINFHIVAEIKEQINLEAAIIAGGDEALFVYANEIIARIMAQSCRQRGLSIILSTLLSFQNDEIYFKHESALVGRTFYDA
;
A
#
# COMPACT_ATOMS: atom_id res chain seq x y z
N VAL A 1 2.21 -4.91 -17.98
CA VAL A 1 1.81 -3.73 -18.80
C VAL A 1 0.33 -3.32 -18.78
N ARG A 2 -0.68 -4.20 -18.64
CA ARG A 2 -2.11 -3.76 -18.64
C ARG A 2 -2.41 -2.69 -17.59
N ILE A 3 -1.94 -2.88 -16.35
CA ILE A 3 -2.10 -1.91 -15.25
C ILE A 3 -1.49 -0.54 -15.60
N ILE A 4 -0.31 -0.51 -16.20
CA ILE A 4 0.35 0.72 -16.64
C ILE A 4 -0.55 1.48 -17.63
N LYS A 5 -1.10 0.78 -18.63
CA LYS A 5 -2.03 1.38 -19.60
C LYS A 5 -3.30 1.90 -18.93
N THR A 6 -3.86 1.16 -17.97
CA THR A 6 -5.03 1.58 -17.19
C THR A 6 -4.75 2.86 -16.41
N ILE A 7 -3.60 2.95 -15.75
CA ILE A 7 -3.20 4.13 -14.98
C ILE A 7 -3.01 5.34 -15.88
N LEU A 8 -2.33 5.17 -17.02
CA LEU A 8 -2.20 6.24 -18.02
C LEU A 8 -3.57 6.72 -18.53
N ALA A 9 -4.51 5.80 -18.76
CA ALA A 9 -5.87 6.15 -19.17
C ALA A 9 -6.60 6.95 -18.07
N ILE A 10 -6.48 6.55 -16.80
CA ILE A 10 -7.08 7.26 -15.65
C ILE A 10 -6.47 8.65 -15.50
N ARG A 11 -5.15 8.78 -15.69
CA ARG A 11 -4.44 10.06 -15.57
C ARG A 11 -4.77 11.05 -16.69
N ASN A 12 -5.07 10.55 -17.88
CA ASN A 12 -5.37 11.36 -19.06
C ASN A 12 -6.86 11.69 -19.25
N ILE A 13 -7.71 11.56 -18.22
CA ILE A 13 -9.14 11.90 -18.32
C ILE A 13 -9.30 13.42 -18.55
N PRO A 14 -9.95 13.87 -19.65
CA PRO A 14 -10.00 15.29 -20.07
C PRO A 14 -10.68 16.27 -19.12
N ARG A 15 -11.27 15.80 -18.02
CA ARG A 15 -12.13 16.59 -17.11
C ARG A 15 -11.76 16.38 -15.64
N ARG A 16 -10.46 16.23 -15.38
CA ARG A 16 -9.91 16.24 -14.02
C ARG A 16 -10.00 17.67 -13.48
N ASN A 17 -11.00 17.94 -12.64
CA ASN A 17 -11.22 19.22 -11.97
C ASN A 17 -10.14 19.51 -10.90
N ASN A 18 -8.85 19.40 -11.23
CA ASN A 18 -7.72 19.48 -10.29
C ASN A 18 -7.77 18.47 -9.13
N ILE A 19 -8.45 17.34 -9.32
CA ILE A 19 -8.50 16.27 -8.32
C ILE A 19 -7.38 15.27 -8.62
N ASN A 20 -6.43 15.16 -7.70
CA ASN A 20 -5.46 14.06 -7.68
C ASN A 20 -6.16 12.80 -7.16
N PHE A 21 -6.04 11.69 -7.88
CA PHE A 21 -6.55 10.42 -7.41
C PHE A 21 -5.52 9.74 -6.53
N HIS A 22 -6.01 8.93 -5.58
CA HIS A 22 -5.17 7.98 -4.86
C HIS A 22 -5.45 6.57 -5.43
N ILE A 23 -4.65 6.17 -6.40
CA ILE A 23 -4.78 4.93 -7.15
C ILE A 23 -3.94 3.86 -6.47
N VAL A 24 -4.57 2.76 -6.04
CA VAL A 24 -3.84 1.57 -5.57
C VAL A 24 -3.96 0.49 -6.63
N ALA A 25 -2.84 -0.04 -7.10
CA ALA A 25 -2.83 -1.06 -8.14
C ALA A 25 -1.87 -2.21 -7.83
N GLU A 26 -2.31 -3.44 -8.08
CA GLU A 26 -1.45 -4.61 -8.01
C GLU A 26 -0.50 -4.62 -9.23
N ILE A 27 0.78 -4.89 -8.99
CA ILE A 27 1.73 -5.23 -10.05
C ILE A 27 2.19 -6.68 -9.89
N LYS A 28 2.17 -7.45 -10.97
CA LYS A 28 2.50 -8.89 -10.93
C LYS A 28 3.95 -9.19 -11.29
N GLU A 29 4.49 -8.38 -12.18
CA GLU A 29 5.79 -8.61 -12.80
C GLU A 29 6.73 -7.49 -12.38
N GLN A 30 7.75 -7.83 -11.58
CA GLN A 30 8.68 -6.85 -11.02
C GLN A 30 9.40 -6.03 -12.10
N ILE A 31 9.67 -6.62 -13.28
CA ILE A 31 10.27 -5.92 -14.42
C ILE A 31 9.45 -4.71 -14.90
N ASN A 32 8.15 -4.68 -14.63
CA ASN A 32 7.27 -3.57 -15.01
C ASN A 32 7.19 -2.48 -13.94
N LEU A 33 7.80 -2.66 -12.75
CA LEU A 33 7.60 -1.77 -11.61
C LEU A 33 8.10 -0.36 -11.88
N GLU A 34 9.29 -0.22 -12.45
CA GLU A 34 9.87 1.08 -12.78
C GLU A 34 8.98 1.86 -13.76
N ALA A 35 8.57 1.22 -14.85
CA ALA A 35 7.65 1.80 -15.81
C ALA A 35 6.28 2.16 -15.19
N ALA A 36 5.82 1.37 -14.23
CA ALA A 36 4.58 1.62 -13.52
C ALA A 36 4.69 2.84 -12.60
N ILE A 37 5.78 2.97 -11.84
CA ILE A 37 6.06 4.14 -10.99
C ILE A 37 6.09 5.42 -11.83
N ILE A 38 6.80 5.40 -12.97
CA ILE A 38 6.86 6.55 -13.89
C ILE A 38 5.47 6.91 -14.42
N ALA A 39 4.69 5.92 -14.85
CA ALA A 39 3.34 6.15 -15.37
C ALA A 39 2.37 6.64 -14.28
N GLY A 40 2.54 6.15 -13.05
CA GLY A 40 1.74 6.45 -11.88
C GLY A 40 1.94 7.84 -11.30
N GLY A 41 3.17 8.37 -11.38
CA GLY A 41 3.50 9.65 -10.76
C GLY A 41 3.26 9.63 -9.25
N ASP A 42 2.77 10.74 -8.72
CA ASP A 42 2.41 10.97 -7.32
C ASP A 42 1.03 10.43 -6.93
N GLU A 43 0.27 9.92 -7.90
CA GLU A 43 -1.12 9.48 -7.69
C GLU A 43 -1.27 7.97 -7.51
N ALA A 44 -0.29 7.17 -7.95
CA ALA A 44 -0.41 5.71 -7.92
C ALA A 44 0.57 5.03 -6.97
N LEU A 45 0.04 4.19 -6.10
CA LEU A 45 0.77 3.28 -5.23
C LEU A 45 0.66 1.85 -5.79
N PHE A 46 1.80 1.19 -5.96
CA PHE A 46 1.86 -0.17 -6.49
C PHE A 46 2.09 -1.18 -5.38
N VAL A 47 1.23 -2.21 -5.35
CA VAL A 47 1.33 -3.33 -4.43
C VAL A 47 1.90 -4.52 -5.17
N TYR A 48 3.08 -4.98 -4.74
CA TYR A 48 3.66 -6.23 -5.25
C TYR A 48 3.27 -7.39 -4.34
N ALA A 49 2.15 -8.04 -4.64
CA ALA A 49 1.54 -9.06 -3.78
C ALA A 49 2.50 -10.22 -3.48
N ASN A 50 3.26 -10.69 -4.48
CA ASN A 50 4.20 -11.79 -4.31
C ASN A 50 5.30 -11.50 -3.29
N GLU A 51 5.80 -10.26 -3.24
CA GLU A 51 6.80 -9.87 -2.26
C GLU A 51 6.20 -9.83 -0.84
N ILE A 52 5.00 -9.26 -0.69
CA ILE A 52 4.31 -9.21 0.60
C ILE A 52 4.06 -10.63 1.12
N ILE A 53 3.54 -11.51 0.27
CA ILE A 53 3.29 -12.91 0.60
C ILE A 53 4.59 -13.62 0.99
N ALA A 54 5.67 -13.43 0.22
CA ALA A 54 6.97 -14.02 0.53
C ALA A 54 7.52 -13.54 1.89
N ARG A 55 7.37 -12.24 2.21
CA ARG A 55 7.74 -11.67 3.51
C ARG A 55 6.89 -12.26 4.64
N ILE A 56 5.58 -12.38 4.47
CA ILE A 56 4.69 -13.01 5.47
C ILE A 56 5.11 -14.46 5.72
N MET A 57 5.38 -15.24 4.67
CA MET A 57 5.85 -16.61 4.80
C MET A 57 7.17 -16.69 5.57
N ALA A 58 8.17 -15.89 5.16
CA ALA A 58 9.48 -15.87 5.80
C ALA A 58 9.39 -15.51 7.30
N GLN A 59 8.56 -14.55 7.66
CA GLN A 59 8.34 -14.17 9.06
C GLN A 59 7.63 -15.27 9.85
N SER A 60 6.61 -15.90 9.25
CA SER A 60 5.86 -17.01 9.87
C SER A 60 6.72 -18.25 10.12
N CYS A 61 7.72 -18.50 9.26
CA CYS A 61 8.71 -19.56 9.47
C CYS A 61 9.63 -19.27 10.67
N ARG A 62 9.90 -18.00 10.97
CA ARG A 62 10.80 -17.60 12.06
C ARG A 62 10.10 -17.54 13.42
N GLN A 63 8.80 -17.29 13.43
CA GLN A 63 8.02 -17.17 14.65
C GLN A 63 6.66 -17.85 14.50
N ARG A 64 6.47 -18.95 15.24
CA ARG A 64 5.19 -19.67 15.27
C ARG A 64 4.06 -18.72 15.68
N GLY A 65 2.93 -18.81 14.99
CA GLY A 65 1.74 -18.00 15.26
C GLY A 65 1.74 -16.60 14.62
N LEU A 66 2.87 -16.13 14.07
CA LEU A 66 2.93 -14.80 13.46
C LEU A 66 2.09 -14.69 12.18
N SER A 67 1.86 -15.79 11.46
CA SER A 67 0.95 -15.82 10.30
C SER A 67 -0.47 -15.39 10.67
N ILE A 68 -0.96 -15.82 11.84
CA ILE A 68 -2.32 -15.52 12.32
C ILE A 68 -2.42 -14.01 12.58
N ILE A 69 -1.47 -13.45 13.31
CA ILE A 69 -1.41 -12.02 13.62
C ILE A 69 -1.35 -11.18 12.35
N LEU A 70 -0.45 -11.52 11.41
CA LEU A 70 -0.33 -10.81 10.14
C LEU A 70 -1.59 -10.90 9.29
N SER A 71 -2.29 -12.04 9.31
CA SER A 71 -3.55 -12.22 8.59
C SER A 71 -4.67 -11.39 9.20
N THR A 72 -4.71 -11.27 10.53
CA THR A 72 -5.66 -10.39 11.23
C THR A 72 -5.40 -8.92 10.88
N LEU A 73 -4.14 -8.45 10.92
CA LEU A 73 -3.81 -7.06 10.59
C LEU A 73 -4.08 -6.68 9.13
N LEU A 74 -4.07 -7.65 8.22
CA LEU A 74 -4.41 -7.46 6.80
C LEU A 74 -5.92 -7.65 6.52
N SER A 75 -6.68 -8.09 7.51
CA SER A 75 -8.12 -8.28 7.42
C SER A 75 -8.84 -7.00 7.84
N PHE A 76 -9.96 -6.68 7.19
CA PHE A 76 -10.90 -5.66 7.66
C PHE A 76 -11.85 -6.20 8.74
N GLN A 77 -11.41 -7.20 9.50
CA GLN A 77 -12.22 -7.88 10.50
C GLN A 77 -11.60 -7.69 11.87
N ASN A 78 -12.41 -7.14 12.79
CA ASN A 78 -12.03 -6.79 14.16
C ASN A 78 -11.07 -5.59 14.21
N ASP A 79 -9.77 -5.84 14.31
CA ASP A 79 -8.75 -4.82 14.58
C ASP A 79 -8.05 -4.40 13.28
N GLU A 80 -8.04 -3.09 13.02
CA GLU A 80 -7.46 -2.49 11.82
C GLU A 80 -6.42 -1.42 12.16
N ILE A 81 -5.56 -1.11 11.19
CA ILE A 81 -4.53 -0.08 11.33
C ILE A 81 -5.10 1.27 10.88
N TYR A 82 -5.19 2.21 11.82
CA TYR A 82 -5.63 3.58 11.57
C TYR A 82 -4.49 4.58 11.73
N PHE A 83 -4.52 5.61 10.89
CA PHE A 83 -3.65 6.76 11.04
C PHE A 83 -4.49 7.96 11.46
N LYS A 84 -4.07 8.63 12.53
CA LYS A 84 -4.73 9.83 13.03
C LYS A 84 -3.68 10.84 13.49
N HIS A 85 -3.93 12.10 13.17
CA HIS A 85 -3.12 13.20 13.70
C HIS A 85 -3.56 13.50 15.15
N GLU A 86 -2.64 13.39 16.10
CA GLU A 86 -2.89 13.60 17.53
C GLU A 86 -2.09 14.79 18.07
N SER A 87 -2.63 16.00 17.91
CA SER A 87 -1.96 17.24 18.31
C SER A 87 -1.67 17.33 19.81
N ALA A 88 -2.46 16.65 20.65
CA ALA A 88 -2.27 16.63 22.10
C ALA A 88 -1.02 15.88 22.57
N LEU A 89 -0.42 15.06 21.68
CA LEU A 89 0.76 14.25 21.97
C LEU A 89 2.07 14.95 21.57
N VAL A 90 2.00 16.12 20.94
CA VAL A 90 3.18 16.88 20.53
C VAL A 90 4.06 17.20 21.75
N GLY A 91 5.35 16.88 21.65
CA GLY A 91 6.34 17.11 22.70
C GLY A 91 6.41 16.01 23.77
N ARG A 92 5.55 14.99 23.71
CA ARG A 92 5.65 13.79 24.56
C ARG A 92 6.60 12.77 23.96
N THR A 93 7.16 11.90 24.79
CA THR A 93 7.85 10.70 24.30
C THR A 93 6.82 9.69 23.79
N PHE A 94 7.23 8.74 22.94
CA PHE A 94 6.35 7.66 22.49
C PHE A 94 5.85 6.79 23.67
N TYR A 95 6.61 6.70 24.76
CA TYR A 95 6.19 5.96 25.96
C TYR A 95 5.08 6.69 26.74
N ASP A 96 5.09 8.03 26.73
CA ASP A 96 4.13 8.88 27.45
C ASP A 96 2.92 9.31 26.58
N ALA A 97 2.90 8.86 25.32
CA ALA A 97 1.86 9.11 24.34
C ALA A 97 0.63 8.25 24.62
#